data_AF-A0A7L1VUZ0-F1
#
_entry.id   AF-A0A7L1VUZ0-F1
#
_cell.length_a   1.000
_cell.length_b   1.000
_cell.length_c   1.000
_cell.angle_alpha   90.00
_cell.angle_beta   90.00
_cell.angle_gamma   90.00
#
_symmetry.space_group_name_H-M   'P 1'
#
loop_
_entity.id
_entity.type
_entity.pdbx_description
1 polymer ?
#
loop_
_entity_poly.entity_id
_entity_poly.type
_entity_poly.pdbx_seq_one_letter_code
_entity_poly.pdbx_strand_id
1 'polypeptide(L)'
;GPDICGPGTKKVHVIFNYKGKNVLINKDIRCKDDEFTHLYTLVVRPDNTYEVKIDNARVESGSLEEDWDFLPPKKIKDPEAKKPEDWDERAKIDDPEDTKPEGEWRPQQIDNPDYKGKWVHPEIDNPEYSPDPLLYSYDSFGVIGLDLWQVKSGTIFDNFLITDDEKLAEEIGNETWGATKV
;
A
#
# COMPACT_ATOMS: atom_id res chain seq x y z
N GLY A 1 3.06 -3.72 15.44
CA GLY A 1 4.38 -3.83 16.11
C GLY A 1 5.36 -4.61 15.25
N PRO A 2 6.63 -4.74 15.65
CA PRO A 2 7.67 -5.42 14.88
C PRO A 2 7.44 -6.95 14.81
N ASP A 3 7.77 -7.55 13.67
CA ASP A 3 7.76 -8.99 13.42
C ASP A 3 9.00 -9.41 12.64
N ILE A 4 9.70 -10.42 13.18
CA ILE A 4 10.96 -10.94 12.67
C ILE A 4 10.86 -12.46 12.57
N CYS A 5 10.91 -12.98 11.34
CA CYS A 5 10.96 -14.41 11.06
C CYS A 5 12.01 -14.69 9.97
N GLY A 6 13.18 -15.16 10.42
CA GLY A 6 14.31 -15.48 9.55
C GLY A 6 14.89 -14.24 8.84
N PRO A 7 15.66 -14.44 7.76
CA PRO A 7 16.26 -13.33 7.01
C PRO A 7 15.25 -12.57 6.15
N GLY A 8 14.11 -13.19 5.81
CA GLY A 8 13.15 -12.65 4.84
C GLY A 8 12.02 -11.80 5.44
N THR A 9 11.63 -12.04 6.70
CA THR A 9 10.54 -11.30 7.34
C THR A 9 11.10 -10.43 8.45
N LYS A 10 11.09 -9.11 8.23
CA LYS A 10 11.52 -8.09 9.20
C LYS A 10 10.73 -6.81 8.92
N LYS A 11 9.52 -6.75 9.45
CA LYS A 11 8.59 -5.65 9.16
C LYS A 11 7.77 -5.26 10.38
N VAL A 12 7.20 -4.06 10.35
CA VAL A 12 6.22 -3.60 11.32
C VAL A 12 4.83 -3.92 10.79
N HIS A 13 4.09 -4.75 11.51
CA HIS A 13 2.66 -4.95 11.23
C HIS A 13 1.84 -3.81 11.78
N VAL A 14 1.00 -3.25 10.92
CA VAL A 14 -0.13 -2.38 11.28
C VAL A 14 -1.36 -2.98 10.59
N ILE A 15 -2.24 -3.56 11.39
CA ILE A 15 -3.36 -4.37 10.92
C ILE A 15 -4.60 -3.84 11.61
N PHE A 16 -5.61 -3.50 10.81
CA PHE A 16 -6.90 -3.03 11.31
C PHE A 16 -7.96 -4.08 11.04
N ASN A 17 -8.87 -4.27 12.00
CA ASN A 17 -10.09 -5.02 11.71
C ASN A 17 -11.09 -4.09 11.02
N TYR A 18 -11.58 -4.48 9.85
CA TYR A 18 -12.63 -3.78 9.12
C TYR A 18 -13.61 -4.80 8.55
N LYS A 19 -14.91 -4.64 8.86
CA LYS A 19 -15.99 -5.53 8.40
C LYS A 19 -15.69 -7.03 8.63
N GLY A 20 -15.14 -7.37 9.79
CA GLY A 20 -14.82 -8.74 10.20
C GLY A 20 -13.57 -9.34 9.54
N LYS A 21 -12.79 -8.55 8.80
CA LYS A 21 -11.51 -8.96 8.20
C LYS A 21 -10.37 -8.17 8.81
N ASN A 22 -9.25 -8.85 9.06
CA ASN A 22 -8.00 -8.20 9.44
C ASN A 22 -7.26 -7.77 8.17
N VAL A 23 -7.21 -6.46 7.90
CA VAL A 23 -6.63 -5.88 6.71
C VAL A 23 -5.21 -5.41 7.05
N LEU A 24 -4.23 -5.89 6.30
CA LEU A 24 -2.82 -5.56 6.51
C LEU A 24 -2.49 -4.28 5.75
N ILE A 25 -1.53 -3.51 6.28
CA ILE A 25 -0.96 -2.37 5.55
C ILE A 25 -0.26 -2.87 4.28
N ASN A 26 -0.46 -2.14 3.19
CA ASN A 26 0.13 -2.44 1.88
C ASN A 26 1.61 -2.02 1.80
N LYS A 27 2.05 -1.11 2.67
CA LYS A 27 3.42 -0.61 2.75
C LYS A 27 4.33 -1.55 3.54
N ASP A 28 5.57 -1.70 3.06
CA ASP A 28 6.61 -2.47 3.76
C ASP A 28 7.41 -1.55 4.69
N ILE A 29 7.06 -1.58 5.98
CA ILE A 29 7.75 -0.79 7.02
C ILE A 29 8.80 -1.66 7.67
N ARG A 30 10.08 -1.34 7.48
CA ARG A 30 11.19 -2.11 8.08
C ARG A 30 11.22 -1.94 9.61
N CYS A 31 11.20 -3.05 10.34
CA CYS A 31 11.46 -3.03 11.79
C CYS A 31 12.96 -3.04 12.10
N LYS A 32 13.28 -2.69 13.34
CA LYS A 32 14.63 -2.79 13.90
C LYS A 32 14.92 -4.23 14.31
N ASP A 33 16.16 -4.66 14.14
CA ASP A 33 16.61 -6.05 14.30
C ASP A 33 17.95 -6.18 15.07
N ASP A 34 18.36 -5.12 15.77
CA ASP A 34 19.49 -5.13 16.68
C ASP A 34 19.07 -5.50 18.13
N GLU A 35 20.02 -5.46 19.07
CA GLU A 35 19.82 -5.87 20.47
C GLU A 35 19.39 -4.71 21.39
N PHE A 36 19.25 -3.49 20.86
CA PHE A 36 18.91 -2.31 21.64
C PHE A 36 17.39 -2.16 21.82
N THR A 37 17.02 -1.31 22.77
CA THR A 37 15.61 -0.96 22.97
C THR A 37 15.17 0.00 21.87
N HIS A 38 14.01 -0.27 21.26
CA HIS A 38 13.40 0.59 20.25
C HIS A 38 11.97 0.96 20.64
N LEU A 39 11.60 2.20 20.34
CA LEU A 39 10.25 2.72 20.58
C LEU A 39 9.42 2.63 19.30
N TYR A 40 8.21 2.09 19.39
CA TYR A 40 7.26 2.04 18.27
C TYR A 40 6.00 2.80 18.64
N THR A 41 5.62 3.77 17.81
CA THR A 41 4.41 4.58 18.00
C THR A 41 3.53 4.49 16.77
N LEU A 42 2.24 4.19 16.97
CA LEU A 42 1.21 4.28 15.95
C LEU A 42 0.27 5.43 16.33
N VAL A 43 0.07 6.36 15.41
CA VAL A 43 -0.91 7.44 15.52
C VAL A 43 -1.96 7.22 14.45
N VAL A 44 -3.23 7.31 14.82
CA VAL A 44 -4.37 7.25 13.90
C VAL A 44 -5.28 8.41 14.21
N ARG A 45 -5.66 9.19 13.19
CA ARG A 45 -6.38 10.46 13.34
C ARG A 45 -7.80 10.38 12.80
N PRO A 46 -8.72 11.24 13.29
CA PRO A 46 -10.12 11.28 12.83
C PRO A 46 -10.34 11.64 11.36
N ASP A 47 -9.32 12.17 10.67
CA ASP A 47 -9.35 12.49 9.25
C ASP A 47 -8.94 11.30 8.36
N ASN A 48 -8.98 10.08 8.90
CA ASN A 48 -8.50 8.86 8.26
C ASN A 48 -7.02 8.89 7.86
N THR A 49 -6.19 9.68 8.55
CA THR A 49 -4.73 9.62 8.39
C THR A 49 -4.07 8.81 9.50
N TYR A 50 -2.88 8.30 9.22
CA TYR A 50 -2.06 7.58 10.19
C TYR A 50 -0.60 7.99 10.08
N GLU A 51 0.15 7.70 11.13
CA GLU A 51 1.59 7.86 11.19
C GLU A 51 2.22 6.74 12.03
N VAL A 52 3.33 6.19 11.53
CA VAL A 52 4.15 5.23 12.26
C VAL A 52 5.49 5.91 12.55
N LYS A 53 5.85 5.94 13.84
CA LYS A 53 7.17 6.41 14.29
C LYS A 53 7.96 5.23 14.87
N ILE A 54 9.25 5.22 14.58
CA ILE A 54 10.22 4.35 15.26
C ILE A 54 11.25 5.27 15.88
N ASP A 55 11.55 5.08 17.17
CA ASP A 55 12.55 5.86 17.88
C ASP A 55 12.24 7.37 17.87
N ASN A 56 10.94 7.72 18.01
CA ASN A 56 10.36 9.06 17.85
C ASN A 56 10.57 9.73 16.47
N ALA A 57 11.17 9.04 15.50
CA ALA A 57 11.28 9.51 14.12
C ALA A 57 10.14 8.93 13.27
N ARG A 58 9.49 9.79 12.47
CA ARG A 58 8.50 9.36 11.49
C ARG A 58 9.15 8.47 10.44
N VAL A 59 8.69 7.22 10.33
CA VAL A 59 9.15 6.28 9.30
C VAL A 59 8.11 6.06 8.21
N GLU A 60 6.83 6.25 8.51
CA GLU A 60 5.74 6.10 7.55
C GLU A 60 4.55 7.00 7.91
N SER A 61 3.80 7.46 6.91
CA SER A 61 2.57 8.22 7.08
C SER A 61 1.72 8.19 5.80
N GLY A 62 0.41 8.29 5.95
CA GLY A 62 -0.50 8.34 4.81
C GLY A 62 -1.95 8.36 5.22
N SER A 63 -2.83 7.96 4.30
CA SER A 63 -4.24 7.77 4.56
C SER A 63 -4.58 6.29 4.72
N LEU A 64 -5.53 5.99 5.60
CA LEU A 64 -6.07 4.65 5.82
C LEU A 64 -6.67 4.08 4.52
N GLU A 65 -7.29 4.92 3.71
CA GLU A 65 -7.97 4.52 2.47
C GLU A 65 -6.99 4.09 1.36
N GLU A 66 -5.80 4.69 1.29
CA GLU A 66 -4.81 4.40 0.25
C GLU A 66 -3.86 3.26 0.64
N ASP A 67 -3.52 3.17 1.93
CA ASP A 67 -2.48 2.26 2.40
C ASP A 67 -3.02 0.92 2.93
N TRP A 68 -4.34 0.72 2.90
CA TRP A 68 -5.02 -0.54 3.18
C TRP A 68 -6.16 -0.79 2.19
N ASP A 69 -6.41 -2.06 1.88
CA ASP A 69 -7.50 -2.49 1.00
C ASP A 69 -8.84 -2.59 1.76
N PHE A 70 -9.29 -1.49 2.39
CA PHE A 70 -10.57 -1.45 3.11
C PHE A 70 -11.77 -1.43 2.18
N LEU A 71 -11.67 -0.63 1.11
CA LEU A 71 -12.78 -0.31 0.21
C LEU A 71 -12.53 -0.91 -1.19
N PRO A 72 -13.59 -1.11 -1.99
CA PRO A 72 -13.45 -1.40 -3.41
C PRO A 72 -12.62 -0.32 -4.14
N PRO A 73 -12.01 -0.63 -5.29
CA PRO A 73 -11.24 0.36 -6.05
C PRO A 73 -12.15 1.50 -6.50
N LYS A 74 -11.64 2.74 -6.51
CA LYS A 74 -12.39 3.93 -6.96
C LYS A 74 -12.83 3.86 -8.41
N LYS A 75 -12.01 3.22 -9.24
CA LYS A 75 -12.23 3.06 -10.67
C LYS A 75 -12.15 1.59 -11.05
N ILE A 76 -13.02 1.20 -11.98
CA ILE A 76 -13.02 -0.13 -12.59
C ILE A 76 -12.96 0.02 -14.11
N LYS A 77 -12.48 -1.01 -14.79
CA LYS A 77 -12.60 -1.08 -16.25
C LYS A 77 -14.06 -1.13 -16.64
N ASP A 78 -14.44 -0.35 -17.65
CA ASP A 78 -15.81 -0.30 -18.15
C ASP A 78 -16.27 -1.67 -18.69
N PRO A 79 -17.17 -2.39 -18.00
CA PRO A 79 -17.57 -3.74 -18.42
C PRO A 79 -18.22 -3.76 -19.80
N GLU A 80 -18.76 -2.64 -20.27
CA GLU A 80 -19.41 -2.51 -21.58
C GLU A 80 -18.43 -2.11 -22.69
N ALA A 81 -17.23 -1.62 -22.35
CA ALA A 81 -16.26 -1.19 -23.34
C ALA A 81 -15.59 -2.37 -24.04
N LYS A 82 -15.65 -2.34 -25.37
CA LYS A 82 -14.93 -3.28 -26.24
C LYS A 82 -14.03 -2.50 -27.17
N LYS A 83 -12.89 -3.10 -27.53
CA LYS A 83 -12.02 -2.55 -28.57
C LYS A 83 -12.83 -2.39 -29.86
N PRO A 84 -12.90 -1.19 -30.45
CA PRO A 84 -13.59 -0.99 -31.72
C PRO A 84 -12.95 -1.83 -32.83
N GLU A 85 -13.76 -2.36 -33.75
CA GLU A 85 -13.27 -3.16 -34.88
C GLU A 85 -12.40 -2.33 -35.83
N ASP A 86 -12.67 -1.03 -35.93
CA ASP A 86 -11.92 -0.06 -36.74
C ASP A 86 -10.68 0.51 -36.02
N TRP A 87 -10.28 -0.06 -34.88
CA TRP A 87 -9.13 0.42 -34.11
C TRP A 87 -7.82 -0.25 -34.56
N ASP A 88 -7.09 0.43 -35.44
CA ASP A 88 -5.79 -0.06 -35.92
C ASP A 88 -4.65 0.29 -34.97
N GLU A 89 -4.02 -0.74 -34.40
CA GLU A 89 -2.85 -0.62 -33.52
C GLU A 89 -1.53 -0.88 -34.26
N ARG A 90 -1.58 -1.16 -35.55
CA ARG A 90 -0.39 -1.40 -36.36
C ARG A 90 0.24 -0.06 -36.68
N ALA A 91 1.38 0.24 -36.06
CA ALA A 91 2.14 1.45 -36.36
C ALA A 91 2.65 1.48 -37.81
N LYS A 92 2.88 0.30 -38.40
CA LYS A 92 3.31 0.12 -39.79
C LYS A 92 2.42 -0.87 -40.52
N ILE A 93 2.18 -0.62 -41.79
CA ILE A 93 1.46 -1.49 -42.71
C ILE A 93 2.30 -1.73 -43.97
N ASP A 94 2.01 -2.80 -44.67
CA ASP A 94 2.54 -3.05 -46.01
C ASP A 94 2.14 -1.88 -46.92
N ASP A 95 3.10 -1.34 -47.66
CA ASP A 95 2.87 -0.28 -48.64
C ASP A 95 1.96 -0.83 -49.76
N PRO A 96 0.72 -0.32 -49.90
CA PRO A 96 -0.22 -0.83 -50.88
C PRO A 96 0.20 -0.54 -52.33
N GLU A 97 1.11 0.42 -52.54
CA GLU A 97 1.65 0.75 -53.87
C GLU A 97 2.88 -0.11 -54.22
N ASP A 98 3.41 -0.88 -53.27
CA ASP A 98 4.59 -1.72 -53.48
C ASP A 98 4.26 -2.97 -54.31
N THR A 99 5.06 -3.20 -55.35
CA THR A 99 4.77 -4.21 -56.38
C THR A 99 5.77 -5.36 -56.27
N LYS A 100 5.28 -6.59 -56.07
CA LYS A 100 6.13 -7.77 -55.89
C LYS A 100 7.01 -8.06 -57.14
N PRO A 101 8.35 -8.04 -57.03
CA PRO A 101 9.26 -8.44 -58.09
C PRO A 101 9.41 -9.98 -58.20
N GLU A 102 10.00 -10.46 -59.29
CA GLU A 102 10.34 -11.88 -59.45
C GLU A 102 11.48 -12.28 -58.49
N GLY A 103 11.22 -13.21 -57.56
CA GLY A 103 12.18 -13.71 -56.57
C GLY A 103 11.63 -13.76 -55.14
N GLU A 104 12.50 -14.03 -54.16
CA GLU A 104 12.15 -13.85 -52.74
C GLU A 104 12.08 -12.35 -52.41
N TRP A 105 10.93 -11.92 -51.90
CA TRP A 105 10.66 -10.52 -51.59
C TRP A 105 9.70 -10.38 -50.41
N ARG A 106 9.79 -9.25 -49.70
CA ARG A 106 8.87 -8.83 -48.64
C ARG A 106 8.42 -7.38 -48.90
N PRO A 107 7.15 -7.05 -48.64
CA PRO A 107 6.62 -5.71 -48.86
C PRO A 107 7.31 -4.66 -47.97
N GLN A 108 7.55 -3.49 -48.55
CA GLN A 108 8.01 -2.32 -47.84
C GLN A 108 6.96 -1.92 -46.78
N GLN A 109 7.42 -1.56 -45.59
CA GLN A 109 6.55 -1.10 -44.50
C GLN A 109 6.50 0.43 -44.51
N ILE A 110 5.31 1.00 -44.59
CA ILE A 110 5.07 2.44 -44.40
C ILE A 110 4.37 2.70 -43.07
N ASP A 111 4.44 3.94 -42.60
CA ASP A 111 3.70 4.36 -41.41
C ASP A 111 2.20 4.32 -41.72
N ASN A 112 1.44 3.68 -40.83
CA ASN A 112 0.02 3.50 -41.03
C ASN A 112 -0.74 4.80 -40.72
N PRO A 113 -1.39 5.43 -41.72
CA PRO A 113 -2.16 6.66 -41.49
C PRO A 113 -3.37 6.44 -40.58
N ASP A 114 -3.87 5.20 -40.46
CA ASP A 114 -5.00 4.84 -39.62
C ASP A 114 -4.58 4.37 -38.21
N TYR A 115 -3.29 4.44 -37.87
CA TYR A 115 -2.79 4.04 -36.55
C TYR A 115 -3.39 4.91 -35.43
N LYS A 116 -4.23 4.31 -34.58
CA LYS A 116 -4.91 4.96 -33.45
C LYS A 116 -4.19 4.78 -32.11
N GLY A 117 -2.99 4.17 -32.10
CA GLY A 117 -2.29 3.83 -30.87
C GLY A 117 -2.79 2.52 -30.24
N LYS A 118 -2.10 2.04 -29.20
CA LYS A 118 -2.57 0.91 -28.41
C LYS A 118 -3.88 1.29 -27.71
N TRP A 119 -4.93 0.51 -27.94
CA TRP A 119 -6.22 0.70 -27.31
C TRP A 119 -6.08 0.59 -25.79
N VAL A 120 -6.46 1.65 -25.09
CA VAL A 120 -6.53 1.70 -23.64
C VAL A 120 -7.98 1.49 -23.25
N HIS A 121 -8.23 0.42 -22.52
CA HIS A 121 -9.56 0.11 -22.01
C HIS A 121 -10.02 1.23 -21.07
N PRO A 122 -11.17 1.88 -21.31
CA PRO A 122 -11.61 2.99 -20.48
C PRO A 122 -11.89 2.53 -19.05
N GLU A 123 -11.62 3.43 -18.11
CA GLU A 123 -11.93 3.27 -16.69
C GLU A 123 -13.11 4.17 -16.33
N ILE A 124 -14.07 3.63 -15.59
CA ILE A 124 -15.25 4.32 -15.08
C ILE A 124 -15.24 4.32 -13.55
N ASP A 125 -15.98 5.24 -12.96
CA ASP A 125 -16.18 5.25 -11.51
C ASP A 125 -16.87 3.95 -11.07
N ASN A 126 -16.36 3.35 -9.99
CA ASN A 126 -16.90 2.11 -9.47
C ASN A 126 -18.22 2.39 -8.73
N PRO A 127 -19.37 1.87 -9.17
CA PRO A 127 -20.65 2.08 -8.50
C PRO A 127 -20.69 1.49 -7.07
N GLU A 128 -19.83 0.52 -6.77
CA GLU A 128 -19.71 -0.10 -5.45
C GLU A 128 -18.77 0.68 -4.51
N TYR A 129 -18.04 1.68 -5.01
CA TYR A 129 -17.18 2.51 -4.18
C TYR A 129 -18.01 3.54 -3.42
N SER A 130 -17.87 3.53 -2.10
CA SER A 130 -18.39 4.58 -1.22
C SER A 130 -17.32 4.95 -0.21
N PRO A 131 -16.96 6.24 -0.07
CA PRO A 131 -16.02 6.67 0.95
C PRO A 131 -16.60 6.41 2.35
N ASP A 132 -15.72 6.05 3.27
CA ASP A 132 -16.07 5.78 4.67
C ASP A 132 -15.28 6.74 5.58
N PRO A 133 -15.91 7.79 6.15
CA PRO A 133 -15.22 8.74 7.00
C PRO A 133 -14.88 8.17 8.39
N LEU A 134 -15.30 6.94 8.70
CA LEU A 134 -15.15 6.31 10.01
C LEU A 134 -14.19 5.10 9.97
N LEU A 135 -13.34 4.97 8.95
CA LEU A 135 -12.33 3.89 8.89
C LEU A 135 -11.42 3.85 10.13
N TYR A 136 -11.12 5.02 10.70
CA TYR A 136 -10.30 5.13 11.92
C TYR A 136 -11.04 4.69 13.20
N SER A 137 -12.37 4.66 13.16
CA SER A 137 -13.21 4.62 14.36
C SER A 137 -13.51 3.18 14.80
N TYR A 138 -13.47 2.97 16.11
CA TYR A 138 -13.81 1.70 16.75
C TYR A 138 -14.76 1.97 17.91
N ASP A 139 -15.68 1.04 18.16
CA ASP A 139 -16.70 1.18 19.21
C ASP A 139 -16.08 1.32 20.61
N SER A 140 -15.08 0.48 20.92
CA SER A 140 -14.33 0.55 22.17
C SER A 140 -13.05 -0.28 22.11
N PHE A 141 -12.04 0.17 22.86
CA PHE A 141 -10.86 -0.62 23.19
C PHE A 141 -10.78 -0.74 24.71
N GLY A 142 -10.66 -1.96 25.23
CA GLY A 142 -10.60 -2.20 26.68
C GLY A 142 -9.47 -3.13 27.12
N VAL A 143 -8.75 -3.76 26.18
CA VAL A 143 -7.73 -4.76 26.46
C VAL A 143 -6.54 -4.56 25.53
N ILE A 144 -5.33 -4.65 26.09
CA ILE A 144 -4.09 -4.81 25.34
C ILE A 144 -3.67 -6.27 25.49
N GLY A 145 -3.54 -6.98 24.38
CA GLY A 145 -3.08 -8.38 24.35
C GLY A 145 -1.69 -8.49 23.72
N LEU A 146 -0.84 -9.31 24.31
CA LEU A 146 0.46 -9.72 23.75
C LEU A 146 0.43 -11.22 23.54
N ASP A 147 0.08 -11.64 22.31
CA ASP A 147 0.06 -13.05 21.90
C ASP A 147 1.00 -13.23 20.71
N LEU A 148 2.14 -13.87 20.94
CA LEU A 148 3.26 -13.94 19.99
C LEU A 148 3.95 -15.30 20.11
N TRP A 149 4.55 -15.72 19.00
CA TRP A 149 5.44 -16.88 18.96
C TRP A 149 6.90 -16.44 18.87
N GLN A 150 7.78 -17.04 19.68
CA GLN A 150 9.23 -16.82 19.61
C GLN A 150 9.99 -18.15 19.55
N VAL A 151 10.96 -18.24 18.64
CA VAL A 151 11.89 -19.38 18.61
C VAL A 151 12.96 -19.23 19.70
N LYS A 152 13.61 -18.05 19.74
CA LYS A 152 14.54 -17.66 20.81
C LYS A 152 13.88 -16.59 21.66
N SER A 153 13.66 -16.89 22.94
CA SER A 153 13.14 -15.92 23.92
C SER A 153 14.19 -14.86 24.29
N GLY A 154 13.74 -13.78 24.89
CA GLY A 154 14.61 -12.72 25.43
C GLY A 154 14.12 -11.30 25.14
N THR A 155 13.08 -11.15 24.32
CA THR A 155 12.45 -9.84 24.09
C THR A 155 11.77 -9.36 25.36
N ILE A 156 12.05 -8.10 25.71
CA ILE A 156 11.42 -7.39 26.82
C ILE A 156 10.54 -6.30 26.20
N PHE A 157 9.30 -6.21 26.67
CA PHE A 157 8.40 -5.11 26.33
C PHE A 157 8.14 -4.28 27.60
N ASP A 158 8.19 -2.97 27.47
CA ASP A 158 7.91 -2.02 28.54
C ASP A 158 7.34 -0.72 27.95
N ASN A 159 6.95 0.22 28.82
CA ASN A 159 6.49 1.57 28.47
C ASN A 159 5.26 1.61 27.56
N PHE A 160 4.31 0.69 27.78
CA PHE A 160 3.02 0.73 27.10
C PHE A 160 2.26 2.01 27.42
N LEU A 161 1.91 2.76 26.38
CA LEU A 161 1.10 3.98 26.46
C LEU A 161 0.02 3.95 25.38
N ILE A 162 -1.22 4.22 25.77
CA ILE A 162 -2.33 4.54 24.86
C ILE A 162 -2.87 5.89 25.30
N THR A 163 -2.89 6.86 24.39
CA THR A 163 -3.32 8.23 24.63
C THR A 163 -3.90 8.81 23.35
N ASP A 164 -4.67 9.89 23.46
CA ASP A 164 -5.20 10.68 22.36
C ASP A 164 -4.38 11.94 22.06
N ASP A 165 -3.31 12.19 22.83
CA ASP A 165 -2.39 13.32 22.65
C ASP A 165 -1.04 12.87 22.07
N GLU A 166 -0.78 13.23 20.82
CA GLU A 166 0.46 12.94 20.11
C GLU A 166 1.71 13.59 20.75
N LYS A 167 1.55 14.78 21.34
CA LYS A 167 2.67 15.48 21.99
C LYS A 167 3.04 14.78 23.28
N LEU A 168 2.04 14.40 24.08
CA LEU A 168 2.27 13.61 25.29
C LEU A 168 2.96 12.28 24.94
N ALA A 169 2.53 11.60 23.87
CA ALA A 169 3.18 10.37 23.44
C ALA A 169 4.66 10.58 23.06
N GLU A 170 4.98 11.68 22.37
CA GLU A 170 6.35 12.03 22.01
C GLU A 170 7.21 12.39 23.24
N GLU A 171 6.67 13.20 24.15
CA GLU A 171 7.30 13.58 25.42
C GLU A 171 7.62 12.35 26.28
N ILE A 172 6.63 11.48 26.52
CA ILE A 172 6.83 10.24 27.28
C ILE A 172 7.83 9.32 26.56
N GLY A 173 7.80 9.24 25.24
CA GLY A 173 8.79 8.49 24.46
C GLY A 173 10.23 8.99 24.67
N ASN A 174 10.41 10.31 24.77
CA ASN A 174 11.71 10.92 25.04
C ASN A 174 12.17 10.72 26.50
N GLU A 175 11.25 10.81 27.46
CA GLU A 175 11.53 10.62 28.89
C GLU A 175 11.79 9.16 29.27
N THR A 176 11.21 8.21 28.52
CA THR A 176 11.38 6.77 28.73
C THR A 176 12.51 6.21 27.86
N TRP A 177 12.18 5.73 26.67
CA TRP A 177 13.14 5.16 25.71
C TRP A 177 14.31 6.13 25.41
N GLY A 178 14.01 7.42 25.24
CA GLY A 178 15.02 8.44 24.96
C GLY A 178 16.08 8.59 26.07
N ALA A 179 15.73 8.28 27.31
CA ALA A 179 16.64 8.28 28.46
C ALA A 179 17.39 6.94 28.65
N THR A 180 16.85 5.84 28.12
CA THR A 180 17.43 4.49 28.26
C THR A 180 18.20 4.00 27.04
N LYS A 181 18.13 4.71 25.91
CA LYS A 181 18.87 4.36 24.69
C LYS A 181 20.38 4.52 24.93
N VAL A 182 21.06 3.41 25.25
CA VAL A 182 22.52 3.33 25.39
C VAL A 182 23.02 2.12 24.64
#